data_AF-A0A1F9BP31-F1
#
_entry.id   AF-A0A1F9BP31-F1
#
_cell.length_a   1.000
_cell.length_b   1.000
_cell.length_c   1.000
_cell.angle_alpha   90.00
_cell.angle_beta   90.00
_cell.angle_gamma   90.00
#
_symmetry.space_group_name_H-M   'P 1'
#
loop_
_entity.id
_entity.type
_entity.pdbx_description
1 polymer ?
#
loop_
_entity_poly.entity_id
_entity_poly.type
_entity_poly.pdbx_seq_one_letter_code
_entity_poly.pdbx_strand_id
1 'polypeptide(L)'
;MRQVGGEYLQEEGRLRGARPRVKAVIYPFDLDYGLAPGSGVFEHTAYGGEPGKLALEEGYFTTGSWTSPVMQTFSPNLDQGISSWESQAGYMDTRVYLRSAVSAAQVANAPYLSLTSAGEFPLAPYFQVKVVFQQTIRTWAVDSPEEADTFTAYAVNQAPEAGYESYNADGAFPGYVTKLYFEGRLTLAEKEILDPGQVRVELAQDFREVRSGDHVLVMDNRQGQWLSGSGNFYFLGGAWEGKKLALCHGWELPNGTVEWLLIYQGMLEKVAGMAHGWGDRHQVQLESQDWIASRLDRLIGVPSPEGQRRPFMRGPYRSRGELLQTIPAQVTNPVKVGSGSATLKLLGTYRGEVSQNYLLEAENTGEIGAASFRWSTNQGQSWQGSGLATAGPENPVELEEGLAVYWEAGVGNDLVAGDRWTFTAEPVVYQYQIYGAPFESITTVYLNQEETQDGVEADKDTGIILVTGRSAQVEARVVKDVTTHPVDIMADLLEEVDLSQTMHQDSFDLAKSLTANYAIGVCFENLTASQALREILQRCLYDLWLDFGEIKIRAYLGED
;
A
#
# COMPACT_ATOMS: atom_id res chain seq x y z
N MET A 1 -3.59 40.06 -58.00
CA MET A 1 -3.21 38.68 -57.64
C MET A 1 -1.86 38.39 -58.26
N ARG A 2 -0.81 38.18 -57.46
CA ARG A 2 0.52 37.79 -57.99
C ARG A 2 0.44 36.34 -58.47
N GLN A 3 0.94 36.08 -59.67
CA GLN A 3 1.11 34.70 -60.16
C GLN A 3 2.11 33.99 -59.25
N VAL A 4 1.69 32.81 -58.79
CA VAL A 4 2.48 31.92 -57.96
C VAL A 4 3.73 31.50 -58.76
N GLY A 5 4.92 31.75 -58.21
CA GLY A 5 6.18 31.44 -58.88
C GLY A 5 6.41 29.93 -58.99
N GLY A 6 7.13 29.50 -60.02
CA GLY A 6 7.45 28.08 -60.25
C GLY A 6 8.17 27.41 -59.09
N GLU A 7 8.89 28.18 -58.27
CA GLU A 7 9.53 27.72 -57.03
C GLU A 7 8.51 27.39 -55.93
N TYR A 8 7.44 28.18 -55.77
CA TYR A 8 6.35 27.88 -54.83
C TYR A 8 5.54 26.66 -55.29
N LEU A 9 5.31 26.50 -56.59
CA LEU A 9 4.68 25.30 -57.14
C LEU A 9 5.60 24.07 -57.05
N GLN A 10 6.92 24.23 -57.09
CA GLN A 10 7.89 23.17 -56.76
C GLN A 10 7.90 22.84 -55.27
N GLU A 11 7.66 23.83 -54.40
CA GLU A 11 7.59 23.66 -52.95
C GLU A 11 6.27 23.02 -52.48
N GLU A 12 5.14 23.35 -53.10
CA GLU A 12 3.86 22.63 -52.93
C GLU A 12 3.85 21.27 -53.64
N GLY A 13 4.58 21.14 -54.77
CA GLY A 13 4.74 19.90 -55.53
C GLY A 13 5.71 18.89 -54.90
N ARG A 14 6.51 19.31 -53.91
CA ARG A 14 7.08 18.40 -52.92
C ARG A 14 5.91 17.83 -52.13
N LEU A 15 5.37 16.72 -52.65
CA LEU A 15 4.62 15.75 -51.84
C LEU A 15 5.39 15.60 -50.54
N ARG A 16 4.88 16.20 -49.46
CA ARG A 16 5.36 16.00 -48.10
C ARG A 16 5.21 14.50 -47.86
N GLY A 17 6.27 13.75 -48.10
CA GLY A 17 6.30 12.28 -48.09
C GLY A 17 5.98 11.64 -46.73
N ALA A 18 5.58 12.46 -45.75
CA ALA A 18 5.04 12.07 -44.47
C ALA A 18 3.58 11.60 -44.63
N ARG A 19 3.35 10.29 -44.75
CA ARG A 19 2.00 9.72 -44.71
C ARG A 19 1.56 9.62 -43.24
N PRO A 20 0.41 10.20 -42.83
CA PRO A 20 -0.10 10.00 -41.47
C PRO A 20 -0.44 8.52 -41.27
N ARG A 21 -0.07 7.98 -40.12
CA ARG A 21 -0.29 6.61 -39.69
C ARG A 21 -0.98 6.59 -38.34
N VAL A 22 -1.76 5.54 -38.11
CA VAL A 22 -2.41 5.30 -36.82
C VAL A 22 -2.03 3.91 -36.34
N LYS A 23 -1.72 3.80 -35.04
CA LYS A 23 -1.46 2.53 -34.36
C LYS A 23 -2.31 2.48 -33.11
N ALA A 24 -2.99 1.36 -32.91
CA ALA A 24 -3.73 1.09 -31.67
C ALA A 24 -3.17 -0.19 -31.03
N VAL A 25 -2.95 -0.17 -29.72
CA VAL A 25 -2.32 -1.26 -28.97
C VAL A 25 -3.15 -1.59 -27.74
N ILE A 26 -3.42 -2.88 -27.52
CA ILE A 26 -4.15 -3.38 -26.33
C ILE A 26 -3.18 -4.15 -25.43
N TYR A 27 -3.19 -3.88 -24.12
CA TYR A 27 -2.26 -4.45 -23.13
C TYR A 27 -2.77 -4.24 -21.69
N PRO A 28 -2.26 -4.87 -20.62
CA PRO A 28 -1.24 -5.91 -20.59
C PRO A 28 -1.84 -7.29 -20.90
N PHE A 29 -1.14 -8.12 -21.68
CA PHE A 29 -1.44 -9.55 -21.75
C PHE A 29 -0.36 -10.35 -21.02
N ASP A 30 -0.72 -11.27 -20.15
CA ASP A 30 0.29 -12.11 -19.51
C ASP A 30 0.96 -13.00 -20.57
N LEU A 31 2.28 -12.88 -20.74
CA LEU A 31 3.05 -13.77 -21.59
C LEU A 31 3.58 -14.93 -20.76
N ASP A 32 3.04 -16.12 -20.99
CA ASP A 32 3.60 -17.33 -20.43
C ASP A 32 4.92 -17.66 -21.14
N TYR A 33 6.00 -17.60 -20.39
CA TYR A 33 7.36 -17.93 -20.82
C TYR A 33 7.82 -19.30 -20.29
N GLY A 34 6.91 -20.07 -19.68
CA GLY A 34 7.10 -21.49 -19.38
C GLY A 34 7.98 -21.80 -18.17
N LEU A 35 8.17 -20.85 -17.24
CA LEU A 35 8.93 -21.11 -16.01
C LEU A 35 8.10 -21.93 -15.02
N ALA A 36 8.41 -23.22 -14.91
CA ALA A 36 7.77 -24.16 -13.99
C ALA A 36 8.72 -25.32 -13.65
N PRO A 37 8.44 -26.11 -12.60
CA PRO A 37 9.23 -27.31 -12.28
C PRO A 37 9.35 -28.25 -13.49
N GLY A 38 10.59 -28.53 -13.92
CA GLY A 38 10.87 -29.40 -15.06
C GLY A 38 10.56 -28.82 -16.45
N SER A 39 10.21 -27.54 -16.53
CA SER A 39 9.92 -26.85 -17.80
C SER A 39 11.12 -26.04 -18.28
N GLY A 40 11.65 -26.42 -19.46
CA GLY A 40 12.87 -25.85 -20.02
C GLY A 40 14.12 -26.61 -19.60
N VAL A 41 15.28 -25.99 -19.78
CA VAL A 41 16.58 -26.54 -19.44
C VAL A 41 17.19 -25.68 -18.33
N PHE A 42 17.42 -26.31 -17.19
CA PHE A 42 18.06 -25.71 -16.04
C PHE A 42 19.53 -26.14 -15.99
N GLU A 43 20.43 -25.17 -15.88
CA GLU A 43 21.86 -25.36 -15.68
C GLU A 43 22.24 -24.64 -14.37
N HIS A 44 22.48 -25.39 -13.29
CA HIS A 44 22.79 -24.83 -11.96
C HIS A 44 21.75 -23.84 -11.43
N THR A 45 20.51 -23.98 -11.89
CA THR A 45 19.37 -23.19 -11.45
C THR A 45 18.18 -24.11 -11.20
N ALA A 46 17.20 -23.64 -10.44
CA ALA A 46 15.96 -24.36 -10.17
C ALA A 46 14.78 -23.39 -10.12
N TYR A 47 13.58 -23.92 -10.34
CA TYR A 47 12.35 -23.17 -10.09
C TYR A 47 12.25 -22.81 -8.62
N GLY A 48 12.07 -21.51 -8.31
CA GLY A 48 12.16 -20.98 -6.96
C GLY A 48 10.93 -21.23 -6.08
N GLY A 49 9.97 -22.04 -6.52
CA GLY A 49 8.75 -22.39 -5.80
C GLY A 49 7.55 -21.46 -6.07
N GLU A 50 7.79 -20.29 -6.63
CA GLU A 50 6.78 -19.25 -6.88
C GLU A 50 6.82 -18.79 -8.35
N PRO A 51 5.68 -18.36 -8.93
CA PRO A 51 5.65 -17.81 -10.29
C PRO A 51 6.65 -16.65 -10.44
N GLY A 52 7.46 -16.68 -11.51
CA GLY A 52 8.46 -15.65 -11.74
C GLY A 52 9.69 -15.70 -10.82
N LYS A 53 9.86 -16.77 -10.05
CA LYS A 53 11.04 -16.98 -9.23
C LYS A 53 11.95 -18.06 -9.81
N LEU A 54 13.19 -17.66 -10.11
CA LEU A 54 14.26 -18.56 -10.56
C LEU A 54 15.43 -18.42 -9.59
N ALA A 55 15.84 -19.54 -8.98
CA ALA A 55 16.93 -19.56 -8.01
C ALA A 55 18.13 -20.33 -8.57
N LEU A 56 19.32 -20.03 -8.08
CA LEU A 56 20.47 -20.91 -8.24
C LEU A 56 20.29 -22.16 -7.39
N GLU A 57 20.83 -23.28 -7.85
CA GLU A 57 20.89 -24.51 -7.05
C GLU A 57 21.78 -24.31 -5.82
N GLU A 58 21.51 -25.06 -4.75
CA GLU A 58 22.37 -25.10 -3.57
C GLU A 58 23.76 -25.64 -3.95
N GLY A 59 24.79 -24.81 -3.76
CA GLY A 59 26.18 -25.14 -4.11
C GLY A 59 26.95 -23.90 -4.57
N TYR A 60 28.27 -24.00 -4.65
CA TYR A 60 29.09 -22.90 -5.16
C TYR A 60 29.11 -22.93 -6.69
N PHE A 61 28.30 -22.07 -7.30
CA PHE A 61 28.24 -21.90 -8.75
C PHE A 61 28.62 -20.46 -9.15
N THR A 62 29.58 -20.33 -10.06
CA THR A 62 30.00 -19.03 -10.62
C THR A 62 29.10 -18.57 -11.76
N THR A 63 28.27 -19.48 -12.28
CA THR A 63 27.31 -19.23 -13.35
C THR A 63 26.13 -20.17 -13.22
N GLY A 64 24.94 -19.70 -13.56
CA GLY A 64 23.76 -20.54 -13.73
C GLY A 64 22.92 -20.01 -14.89
N SER A 65 22.16 -20.88 -15.55
CA SER A 65 21.26 -20.46 -16.60
C SER A 65 19.98 -21.27 -16.62
N TRP A 66 18.90 -20.64 -17.06
CA TRP A 66 17.67 -21.31 -17.40
C TRP A 66 17.26 -20.88 -18.80
N THR A 67 16.90 -21.86 -19.63
CA THR A 67 16.35 -21.61 -20.97
C THR A 67 14.95 -22.20 -21.04
N SER A 68 13.96 -21.37 -21.35
CA SER A 68 12.56 -21.80 -21.46
C SER A 68 12.36 -22.84 -22.57
N PRO A 69 11.25 -23.59 -22.58
CA PRO A 69 10.81 -24.23 -23.82
C PRO A 69 10.48 -23.17 -24.89
N VAL A 70 10.33 -23.61 -26.14
CA VAL A 70 9.82 -22.73 -27.21
C VAL A 70 8.33 -22.52 -26.96
N MET A 71 7.98 -21.27 -26.66
CA MET A 71 6.61 -20.84 -26.39
C MET A 71 5.98 -20.27 -27.66
N GLN A 72 4.65 -20.25 -27.70
CA GLN A 72 3.87 -19.64 -28.77
C GLN A 72 2.97 -18.55 -28.19
N THR A 73 2.94 -17.37 -28.82
CA THR A 73 1.95 -16.35 -28.49
C THR A 73 0.56 -16.85 -28.87
N PHE A 74 -0.46 -16.52 -28.06
CA PHE A 74 -1.82 -16.90 -28.41
C PHE A 74 -2.28 -16.21 -29.70
N SER A 75 -1.83 -14.97 -29.94
CA SER A 75 -2.18 -14.19 -31.12
C SER A 75 -0.93 -13.76 -31.91
N PRO A 76 -0.95 -13.83 -33.26
CA PRO A 76 0.12 -13.29 -34.09
C PRO A 76 0.22 -11.76 -34.01
N ASN A 77 -0.84 -11.09 -33.51
CA ASN A 77 -0.87 -9.65 -33.32
C ASN A 77 -0.26 -9.22 -31.97
N LEU A 78 0.06 -10.17 -31.09
CA LEU A 78 0.85 -9.91 -29.90
C LEU A 78 2.33 -9.86 -30.32
N ASP A 79 2.73 -8.67 -30.76
CA ASP A 79 3.96 -8.41 -31.52
C ASP A 79 4.99 -7.58 -30.76
N GLN A 80 4.65 -7.14 -29.55
CA GLN A 80 5.53 -6.40 -28.65
C GLN A 80 5.39 -6.95 -27.23
N GLY A 81 6.43 -6.77 -26.43
CA GLY A 81 6.36 -7.05 -24.99
C GLY A 81 7.24 -6.15 -24.15
N ILE A 82 6.98 -6.15 -22.84
CA ILE A 82 7.78 -5.51 -21.81
C ILE A 82 8.22 -6.58 -20.83
N SER A 83 9.48 -6.54 -20.42
CA SER A 83 10.02 -7.44 -19.41
C SER A 83 10.17 -6.72 -18.08
N SER A 84 9.92 -7.40 -16.98
CA SER A 84 10.19 -6.92 -15.62
C SER A 84 10.80 -8.04 -14.79
N TRP A 85 11.75 -7.70 -13.93
CA TRP A 85 12.32 -8.61 -12.93
C TRP A 85 13.04 -7.84 -11.83
N GLU A 86 13.18 -8.47 -10.68
CA GLU A 86 13.98 -8.00 -9.55
C GLU A 86 15.10 -9.00 -9.29
N SER A 87 16.35 -8.54 -9.37
CA SER A 87 17.50 -9.36 -9.00
C SER A 87 17.78 -9.24 -7.50
N GLN A 88 17.84 -10.37 -6.82
CA GLN A 88 18.18 -10.45 -5.38
C GLN A 88 19.53 -11.15 -5.16
N ALA A 89 20.30 -11.33 -6.25
CA ALA A 89 21.64 -11.86 -6.21
C ALA A 89 22.64 -10.71 -6.17
N GLY A 90 22.83 -10.10 -4.99
CA GLY A 90 23.77 -8.98 -4.79
C GLY A 90 25.21 -9.25 -5.25
N TYR A 91 25.55 -10.52 -5.48
CA TYR A 91 26.87 -11.01 -5.92
C TYR A 91 26.91 -11.52 -7.38
N MET A 92 25.81 -11.43 -8.16
CA MET A 92 25.76 -11.88 -9.55
C MET A 92 25.04 -10.87 -10.45
N ASP A 93 25.48 -10.79 -11.69
CA ASP A 93 24.76 -10.09 -12.76
C ASP A 93 23.67 -11.00 -13.33
N THR A 94 22.44 -10.52 -13.36
CA THR A 94 21.30 -11.19 -13.98
C THR A 94 21.07 -10.62 -15.36
N ARG A 95 21.19 -11.45 -16.38
CA ARG A 95 20.88 -11.07 -17.78
C ARG A 95 19.74 -11.90 -18.31
N VAL A 96 18.74 -11.20 -18.86
CA VAL A 96 17.59 -11.81 -19.51
C VAL A 96 17.69 -11.60 -21.01
N TYR A 97 17.51 -12.67 -21.77
CA TYR A 97 17.56 -12.67 -23.21
C TYR A 97 16.29 -13.26 -23.79
N LEU A 98 15.91 -12.78 -24.97
CA LEU A 98 14.80 -13.29 -25.75
C LEU A 98 15.26 -13.59 -27.17
N ARG A 99 14.80 -14.69 -27.75
CA ARG A 99 14.84 -14.87 -29.20
C ARG A 99 13.45 -15.25 -29.68
N SER A 100 13.08 -14.77 -30.86
CA SER A 100 11.75 -15.01 -31.43
C SER A 100 11.82 -15.23 -32.94
N ALA A 101 10.87 -15.99 -33.47
CA ALA A 101 10.75 -16.30 -34.89
C ALA A 101 9.30 -16.54 -35.31
N VAL A 102 9.04 -16.55 -36.62
CA VAL A 102 7.70 -16.82 -37.19
C VAL A 102 7.29 -18.29 -37.14
N SER A 103 8.23 -19.20 -36.85
CA SER A 103 7.96 -20.63 -36.70
C SER A 103 8.82 -21.25 -35.59
N ALA A 104 8.30 -22.26 -34.90
CA ALA A 104 8.99 -22.93 -33.79
C ALA A 104 10.38 -23.46 -34.19
N ALA A 105 10.53 -24.02 -35.40
CA ALA A 105 11.79 -24.57 -35.88
C ALA A 105 12.89 -23.52 -36.10
N GLN A 106 12.50 -22.26 -36.35
CA GLN A 106 13.46 -21.17 -36.60
C GLN A 106 13.97 -20.52 -35.30
N VAL A 107 13.27 -20.68 -34.18
CA VAL A 107 13.65 -20.08 -32.89
C VAL A 107 15.06 -20.51 -32.48
N ALA A 108 15.41 -21.77 -32.72
CA ALA A 108 16.74 -22.30 -32.39
C ALA A 108 17.90 -21.58 -33.09
N ASN A 109 17.65 -20.99 -34.27
CA ASN A 109 18.64 -20.28 -35.08
C ASN A 109 18.53 -18.75 -34.97
N ALA A 110 17.49 -18.24 -34.30
CA ALA A 110 17.31 -16.82 -34.10
C ALA A 110 18.33 -16.27 -33.08
N PRO A 111 18.86 -15.04 -33.29
CA PRO A 111 19.78 -14.42 -32.36
C PRO A 111 19.06 -14.05 -31.05
N TYR A 112 19.79 -14.11 -29.94
CA TYR A 112 19.31 -13.60 -28.66
C TYR A 112 19.41 -12.07 -28.63
N LEU A 113 18.28 -11.43 -28.35
CA LEU A 113 18.16 -10.03 -27.97
C LEU A 113 18.34 -9.93 -26.45
N SER A 114 19.27 -9.10 -25.99
CA SER A 114 19.38 -8.76 -24.57
C SER A 114 18.24 -7.83 -24.18
N LEU A 115 17.55 -8.16 -23.10
CA LEU A 115 16.47 -7.35 -22.57
C LEU A 115 16.96 -6.47 -21.44
N THR A 116 16.23 -5.37 -21.21
CA THR A 116 16.37 -4.51 -20.03
C THR A 116 15.09 -4.58 -19.21
N SER A 117 15.20 -4.50 -17.88
CA SER A 117 14.01 -4.45 -17.03
C SER A 117 13.23 -3.17 -17.36
N ALA A 118 11.90 -3.29 -17.43
CA ALA A 118 10.95 -2.32 -17.97
C ALA A 118 11.15 -1.90 -19.45
N GLY A 119 12.02 -2.58 -20.21
CA GLY A 119 12.25 -2.28 -21.62
C GLY A 119 11.24 -2.94 -22.57
N GLU A 120 10.87 -2.23 -23.63
CA GLU A 120 10.08 -2.78 -24.74
C GLU A 120 10.94 -3.61 -25.70
N PHE A 121 10.39 -4.72 -26.20
CA PHE A 121 11.02 -5.57 -27.20
C PHE A 121 10.04 -6.06 -28.27
N PRO A 122 10.50 -6.31 -29.51
CA PRO A 122 9.69 -6.95 -30.54
C PRO A 122 9.50 -8.44 -30.23
N LEU A 123 8.30 -8.96 -30.51
CA LEU A 123 7.94 -10.34 -30.28
C LEU A 123 7.37 -10.96 -31.56
N ALA A 124 7.86 -12.14 -31.92
CA ALA A 124 7.31 -12.94 -33.00
C ALA A 124 6.47 -14.10 -32.42
N PRO A 125 5.63 -14.77 -33.24
CA PRO A 125 4.68 -15.78 -32.76
C PRO A 125 5.28 -16.92 -31.94
N TYR A 126 6.54 -17.29 -32.17
CA TYR A 126 7.25 -18.27 -31.37
C TYR A 126 8.47 -17.63 -30.72
N PHE A 127 8.70 -17.90 -29.45
CA PHE A 127 9.78 -17.28 -28.69
C PHE A 127 10.38 -18.20 -27.63
N GLN A 128 11.56 -17.83 -27.15
CA GLN A 128 12.25 -18.52 -26.09
C GLN A 128 13.03 -17.51 -25.24
N VAL A 129 12.89 -17.64 -23.92
CA VAL A 129 13.57 -16.81 -22.93
C VAL A 129 14.78 -17.55 -22.39
N LYS A 130 15.87 -16.82 -22.15
CA LYS A 130 17.03 -17.32 -21.43
C LYS A 130 17.39 -16.36 -20.31
N VAL A 131 17.50 -16.87 -19.09
CA VAL A 131 17.99 -16.12 -17.94
C VAL A 131 19.37 -16.66 -17.59
N VAL A 132 20.32 -15.76 -17.40
CA VAL A 132 21.71 -16.11 -17.05
C VAL A 132 22.09 -15.36 -15.79
N PHE A 133 22.55 -16.10 -14.80
CA PHE A 133 23.30 -15.60 -13.67
C PHE A 133 24.79 -15.72 -13.99
N GLN A 134 25.50 -14.62 -13.95
CA GLN A 134 26.95 -14.61 -14.13
C GLN A 134 27.60 -13.91 -12.95
N GLN A 135 28.60 -14.52 -12.33
CA GLN A 135 29.38 -13.85 -11.30
C GLN A 135 29.95 -12.54 -11.85
N THR A 136 29.67 -11.44 -11.16
CA THR A 136 30.34 -10.17 -11.46
C THR A 136 31.81 -10.36 -11.11
N ILE A 137 32.73 -10.14 -12.07
CA ILE A 137 34.17 -10.19 -11.76
C ILE A 137 34.44 -9.13 -10.70
N ARG A 138 34.74 -9.59 -9.49
CA ARG A 138 35.08 -8.74 -8.34
C ARG A 138 36.54 -8.93 -8.02
N THR A 139 37.26 -7.83 -7.83
CA THR A 139 38.64 -7.83 -7.36
C THR A 139 38.73 -8.45 -5.97
N TRP A 140 39.73 -9.29 -5.74
CA TRP A 140 39.82 -10.14 -4.55
C TRP A 140 40.30 -9.38 -3.30
N ALA A 141 39.82 -9.88 -2.17
CA ALA A 141 40.46 -9.97 -0.85
C ALA A 141 40.46 -8.73 0.06
N VAL A 142 39.46 -8.70 0.95
CA VAL A 142 39.58 -8.10 2.28
C VAL A 142 39.48 -9.19 3.34
N ASP A 143 40.14 -8.99 4.49
CA ASP A 143 40.28 -10.03 5.53
C ASP A 143 39.11 -10.04 6.53
N SER A 144 38.18 -9.09 6.40
CA SER A 144 37.03 -8.96 7.30
C SER A 144 35.74 -8.54 6.57
N PRO A 145 34.56 -8.92 7.08
CA PRO A 145 33.26 -8.50 6.53
C PRO A 145 33.02 -6.99 6.61
N GLU A 146 33.66 -6.30 7.56
CA GLU A 146 33.51 -4.84 7.76
C GLU A 146 34.27 -4.02 6.70
N GLU A 147 35.28 -4.62 6.07
CA GLU A 147 36.08 -4.03 4.99
C GLU A 147 35.52 -4.36 3.61
N ALA A 148 34.55 -5.28 3.53
CA ALA A 148 33.91 -5.70 2.29
C ALA A 148 32.87 -4.65 1.88
N ASP A 149 33.07 -4.03 0.72
CA ASP A 149 32.04 -3.20 0.09
C ASP A 149 31.13 -4.04 -0.84
N THR A 150 30.21 -3.36 -1.54
CA THR A 150 29.31 -3.99 -2.50
C THR A 150 30.00 -4.66 -3.68
N PHE A 151 31.32 -4.56 -3.82
CA PHE A 151 32.13 -5.12 -4.91
C PHE A 151 33.30 -5.99 -4.43
N THR A 152 33.44 -6.27 -3.12
CA THR A 152 34.60 -7.00 -2.56
C THR A 152 34.14 -8.20 -1.71
N ALA A 153 34.75 -9.37 -1.89
CA ALA A 153 34.47 -10.57 -1.08
C ALA A 153 35.48 -10.70 0.07
N TYR A 154 35.06 -11.28 1.20
CA TYR A 154 35.94 -11.54 2.35
C TYR A 154 36.19 -13.04 2.54
N ALA A 155 37.36 -13.40 3.06
CA ALA A 155 37.73 -14.79 3.30
C ALA A 155 37.64 -15.13 4.80
N VAL A 156 36.93 -16.20 5.15
CA VAL A 156 36.89 -16.74 6.51
C VAL A 156 37.73 -18.02 6.55
N ASN A 157 38.73 -18.02 7.43
CA ASN A 157 39.54 -19.21 7.67
C ASN A 157 38.81 -20.15 8.64
N GLN A 158 38.20 -21.21 8.12
CA GLN A 158 37.58 -22.24 8.94
C GLN A 158 38.60 -23.31 9.35
N ALA A 159 39.48 -22.98 10.30
CA ALA A 159 40.38 -23.92 10.98
C ALA A 159 41.41 -24.65 10.04
N PRO A 160 42.46 -25.30 10.59
CA PRO A 160 43.72 -25.54 9.86
C PRO A 160 43.65 -26.45 8.63
N GLU A 161 42.56 -27.19 8.42
CA GLU A 161 42.47 -28.23 7.38
C GLU A 161 41.39 -27.98 6.31
N ALA A 162 40.45 -27.05 6.50
CA ALA A 162 39.31 -26.85 5.58
C ALA A 162 39.57 -25.83 4.46
N GLY A 163 40.64 -25.03 4.56
CA GLY A 163 40.93 -23.94 3.62
C GLY A 163 40.12 -22.67 3.89
N TYR A 164 40.28 -21.67 3.01
CA TYR A 164 39.55 -20.41 3.10
C TYR A 164 38.20 -20.55 2.38
N GLU A 165 37.10 -20.24 3.07
CA GLU A 165 35.78 -20.07 2.46
C GLU A 165 35.54 -18.58 2.23
N SER A 166 35.14 -18.20 1.01
CA SER A 166 34.80 -16.82 0.67
C SER A 166 33.33 -16.54 0.95
N TYR A 167 33.03 -15.47 1.69
CA TYR A 167 31.68 -15.02 1.97
C TYR A 167 31.46 -13.63 1.34
N ASN A 168 30.26 -13.39 0.82
CA ASN A 168 29.84 -12.06 0.33
C ASN A 168 29.18 -11.28 1.47
N ALA A 169 29.40 -9.97 1.52
CA ALA A 169 28.76 -9.09 2.52
C ALA A 169 27.28 -8.78 2.21
N ASP A 170 26.85 -8.84 0.93
CA ASP A 170 25.49 -8.51 0.51
C ASP A 170 24.86 -9.53 -0.46
N GLY A 171 23.60 -9.89 -0.19
CA GLY A 171 22.73 -10.74 -1.01
C GLY A 171 22.34 -12.05 -0.34
N ALA A 172 21.13 -12.55 -0.63
CA ALA A 172 20.69 -13.85 -0.16
C ALA A 172 21.42 -14.97 -0.93
N PHE A 173 21.93 -15.98 -0.22
CA PHE A 173 22.40 -17.22 -0.82
C PHE A 173 21.34 -18.32 -0.62
N PRO A 174 20.97 -19.10 -1.66
CA PRO A 174 21.39 -18.95 -3.05
C PRO A 174 20.76 -17.71 -3.69
N GLY A 175 21.45 -17.11 -4.66
CA GLY A 175 20.98 -15.95 -5.41
C GLY A 175 19.80 -16.32 -6.31
N TYR A 176 18.87 -15.38 -6.47
CA TYR A 176 17.67 -15.61 -7.24
C TYR A 176 17.16 -14.33 -7.91
N VAL A 177 16.28 -14.52 -8.90
CA VAL A 177 15.42 -13.48 -9.47
C VAL A 177 14.01 -13.72 -8.97
N THR A 178 13.32 -12.63 -8.62
CA THR A 178 11.87 -12.60 -8.35
C THR A 178 11.15 -11.72 -9.34
N LYS A 179 9.82 -11.85 -9.37
CA LYS A 179 8.93 -11.06 -10.22
C LYS A 179 9.35 -11.05 -11.69
N LEU A 180 10.00 -12.12 -12.18
CA LEU A 180 10.25 -12.27 -13.61
C LEU A 180 8.90 -12.38 -14.31
N TYR A 181 8.60 -11.40 -15.14
CA TYR A 181 7.30 -11.26 -15.77
C TYR A 181 7.47 -10.61 -17.14
N PHE A 182 6.64 -11.04 -18.07
CA PHE A 182 6.60 -10.50 -19.43
C PHE A 182 5.17 -10.07 -19.72
N GLU A 183 5.02 -8.79 -20.01
CA GLU A 183 3.79 -8.19 -20.48
C GLU A 183 3.77 -8.22 -22.01
N GLY A 184 2.71 -8.74 -22.58
CA GLY A 184 2.43 -8.75 -24.01
C GLY A 184 1.57 -7.56 -24.42
N ARG A 185 1.87 -7.02 -25.59
CA ARG A 185 1.14 -5.92 -26.20
C ARG A 185 0.65 -6.34 -27.58
N LEU A 186 -0.66 -6.21 -27.78
CA LEU A 186 -1.34 -6.61 -29.00
C LEU A 186 -1.55 -5.39 -29.88
N THR A 187 -0.89 -5.35 -31.04
CA THR A 187 -1.08 -4.27 -32.03
C THR A 187 -2.28 -4.60 -32.93
N LEU A 188 -3.24 -3.68 -33.00
CA LEU A 188 -4.36 -3.79 -33.94
C LEU A 188 -3.90 -3.44 -35.35
N ALA A 189 -4.37 -4.20 -36.34
CA ALA A 189 -4.00 -3.95 -37.73
C ALA A 189 -4.53 -2.59 -38.18
N GLU A 190 -3.64 -1.69 -38.60
CA GLU A 190 -4.00 -0.32 -39.02
C GLU A 190 -5.06 -0.31 -40.13
N LYS A 191 -5.00 -1.27 -41.06
CA LYS A 191 -6.00 -1.42 -42.16
C LYS A 191 -7.42 -1.70 -41.65
N GLU A 192 -7.56 -2.15 -40.40
CA GLU A 192 -8.85 -2.45 -39.77
C GLU A 192 -9.35 -1.27 -38.94
N ILE A 193 -8.56 -0.23 -38.71
CA ILE A 193 -9.01 0.99 -38.03
C ILE A 193 -9.84 1.80 -39.04
N LEU A 194 -11.16 1.83 -38.86
CA LEU A 194 -12.07 2.59 -39.72
C LEU A 194 -12.15 4.05 -39.29
N ASP A 195 -12.17 4.29 -37.98
CA ASP A 195 -12.16 5.62 -37.39
C ASP A 195 -11.35 5.56 -36.08
N PRO A 196 -10.22 6.29 -35.98
CA PRO A 196 -9.44 6.37 -34.75
C PRO A 196 -10.19 7.09 -33.61
N GLY A 197 -11.32 7.74 -33.89
CA GLY A 197 -12.12 8.46 -32.90
C GLY A 197 -11.54 9.83 -32.56
N GLN A 198 -12.37 10.68 -31.95
CA GLN A 198 -11.91 11.91 -31.31
C GLN A 198 -11.57 11.61 -29.86
N VAL A 199 -10.40 12.08 -29.41
CA VAL A 199 -10.05 12.09 -27.98
C VAL A 199 -10.72 13.32 -27.38
N ARG A 200 -11.77 13.11 -26.59
CA ARG A 200 -12.41 14.19 -25.85
C ARG A 200 -11.66 14.37 -24.54
N VAL A 201 -10.97 15.49 -24.38
CA VAL A 201 -10.29 15.81 -23.11
C VAL A 201 -11.10 16.91 -22.43
N GLU A 202 -11.91 16.55 -21.44
CA GLU A 202 -12.56 17.51 -20.54
C GLU A 202 -11.73 17.59 -19.24
N LEU A 203 -10.79 18.53 -19.18
CA LEU A 203 -10.09 18.84 -17.93
C LEU A 203 -10.85 19.94 -17.19
N ALA A 204 -11.57 19.57 -16.13
CA ALA A 204 -11.98 20.54 -15.12
C ALA A 204 -10.72 21.03 -14.39
N GLN A 205 -10.40 22.32 -14.49
CA GLN A 205 -9.24 22.96 -13.84
C GLN A 205 -9.20 22.75 -12.31
N ASP A 206 -10.31 22.32 -11.70
CA ASP A 206 -10.48 22.16 -10.26
C ASP A 206 -10.93 20.74 -9.83
N PHE A 207 -10.90 19.76 -10.74
CA PHE A 207 -11.36 18.38 -10.51
C PHE A 207 -12.82 18.26 -10.03
N ARG A 208 -13.65 19.32 -10.10
CA ARG A 208 -15.06 19.24 -9.63
C ARG A 208 -15.93 18.36 -10.50
N GLU A 209 -15.58 18.24 -11.78
CA GLU A 209 -16.25 17.42 -12.78
C GLU A 209 -15.18 16.77 -13.66
N VAL A 210 -14.36 15.85 -13.11
CA VAL A 210 -13.50 15.01 -13.94
C VAL A 210 -14.42 14.11 -14.79
N ARG A 211 -14.84 14.61 -15.95
CA ARG A 211 -15.34 13.75 -17.02
C ARG A 211 -14.12 13.22 -17.72
N SER A 212 -13.70 12.04 -17.26
CA SER A 212 -12.70 11.21 -17.92
C SER A 212 -12.96 11.22 -19.42
N GLY A 213 -11.95 11.56 -20.21
CA GLY A 213 -12.09 11.53 -21.66
C GLY A 213 -12.56 10.16 -22.13
N ASP A 214 -13.73 10.11 -22.77
CA ASP A 214 -14.22 8.93 -23.44
C ASP A 214 -13.59 8.85 -24.82
N HIS A 215 -13.19 7.63 -25.20
CA HIS A 215 -12.64 7.35 -26.51
C HIS A 215 -13.34 6.15 -27.12
N VAL A 216 -13.71 6.28 -28.40
CA VAL A 216 -14.34 5.21 -29.17
C VAL A 216 -13.50 4.95 -30.41
N LEU A 217 -12.80 3.81 -30.41
CA LEU A 217 -12.09 3.31 -31.58
C LEU A 217 -13.04 2.45 -32.43
N VAL A 218 -13.25 2.80 -33.69
CA VAL A 218 -14.11 2.02 -34.60
C VAL A 218 -13.24 1.14 -35.49
N MET A 219 -13.44 -0.17 -35.38
CA MET A 219 -12.72 -1.17 -36.15
C MET A 219 -13.62 -1.87 -37.16
N ASP A 220 -13.02 -2.37 -38.23
CA ASP A 220 -13.65 -3.24 -39.21
C ASP A 220 -14.00 -4.59 -38.57
N ASN A 221 -15.17 -5.13 -38.88
CA ASN A 221 -15.61 -6.45 -38.44
C ASN A 221 -16.19 -7.29 -39.59
N ARG A 222 -15.85 -6.97 -40.85
CA ARG A 222 -16.35 -7.68 -42.05
C ARG A 222 -15.99 -9.16 -42.11
N GLN A 223 -14.90 -9.57 -41.46
CA GLN A 223 -14.48 -10.97 -41.42
C GLN A 223 -15.01 -11.70 -40.17
N GLY A 224 -15.81 -11.04 -39.34
CA GLY A 224 -16.28 -11.59 -38.06
C GLY A 224 -15.15 -11.80 -37.06
N GLN A 225 -14.06 -11.01 -37.17
CA GLN A 225 -12.89 -11.15 -36.31
C GLN A 225 -13.14 -10.63 -34.88
N TRP A 226 -14.16 -9.79 -34.69
CA TRP A 226 -14.64 -9.35 -33.38
C TRP A 226 -15.94 -10.05 -33.04
N LEU A 227 -15.87 -11.00 -32.09
CA LEU A 227 -17.02 -11.75 -31.57
C LEU A 227 -17.16 -11.49 -30.06
N SER A 228 -18.38 -11.55 -29.56
CA SER A 228 -18.66 -11.55 -28.12
C SER A 228 -18.26 -12.89 -27.51
N GLY A 229 -17.38 -12.89 -26.50
CA GLY A 229 -16.98 -14.10 -25.77
C GLY A 229 -15.71 -14.78 -26.30
N SER A 230 -15.57 -16.08 -26.05
CA SER A 230 -14.31 -16.82 -26.23
C SER A 230 -13.85 -17.04 -27.68
N GLY A 231 -14.68 -16.68 -28.66
CA GLY A 231 -14.37 -16.80 -30.09
C GLY A 231 -13.70 -15.57 -30.72
N ASN A 232 -13.42 -14.51 -29.97
CA ASN A 232 -12.81 -13.29 -30.52
C ASN A 232 -11.42 -13.59 -31.12
N PHE A 233 -11.17 -13.19 -32.38
CA PHE A 233 -9.93 -13.50 -33.09
C PHE A 233 -8.69 -12.85 -32.46
N TYR A 234 -8.86 -11.67 -31.85
CA TYR A 234 -7.79 -10.95 -31.20
C TYR A 234 -7.50 -11.47 -29.79
N PHE A 235 -8.54 -11.77 -29.01
CA PHE A 235 -8.38 -12.16 -27.60
C PHE A 235 -8.34 -13.67 -27.37
N LEU A 236 -8.88 -14.48 -28.29
CA LEU A 236 -8.93 -15.95 -28.24
C LEU A 236 -9.35 -16.53 -26.88
N GLY A 237 -10.34 -15.90 -26.23
CA GLY A 237 -10.80 -16.29 -24.90
C GLY A 237 -10.15 -15.56 -23.72
N GLY A 238 -9.14 -14.72 -23.96
CA GLY A 238 -8.60 -13.80 -22.98
C GLY A 238 -9.61 -12.73 -22.57
N ALA A 239 -9.58 -12.33 -21.30
CA ALA A 239 -10.36 -11.20 -20.82
C ALA A 239 -9.85 -9.89 -21.45
N TRP A 240 -10.75 -9.14 -22.07
CA TRP A 240 -10.48 -7.78 -22.57
C TRP A 240 -10.85 -6.72 -21.53
N GLU A 241 -11.76 -7.04 -20.61
CA GLU A 241 -12.10 -6.20 -19.46
C GLU A 241 -10.82 -5.96 -18.66
N GLY A 242 -10.56 -4.70 -18.31
CA GLY A 242 -9.35 -4.40 -17.57
C GLY A 242 -8.07 -4.39 -18.44
N LYS A 243 -8.17 -4.34 -19.78
CA LYS A 243 -7.03 -4.00 -20.66
C LYS A 243 -7.01 -2.52 -21.03
N LYS A 244 -5.82 -1.96 -21.12
CA LYS A 244 -5.52 -0.62 -21.65
C LYS A 244 -5.55 -0.64 -23.19
N LEU A 245 -6.03 0.45 -23.77
CA LEU A 245 -5.93 0.81 -25.18
C LEU A 245 -5.04 2.04 -25.30
N ALA A 246 -3.91 1.91 -25.97
CA ALA A 246 -3.07 3.04 -26.39
C ALA A 246 -3.33 3.35 -27.85
N LEU A 247 -3.60 4.63 -28.15
CA LEU A 247 -3.71 5.17 -29.50
C LEU A 247 -2.51 6.06 -29.79
N CYS A 248 -1.76 5.71 -30.83
CA CYS A 248 -0.62 6.47 -31.30
C CYS A 248 -0.87 7.00 -32.71
N HIS A 249 -0.49 8.25 -32.94
CA HIS A 249 -0.40 8.84 -34.29
C HIS A 249 1.06 8.96 -34.68
N GLY A 250 1.36 8.74 -35.95
CA GLY A 250 2.71 8.90 -36.44
C GLY A 250 2.74 9.43 -37.86
N TRP A 251 3.93 9.81 -38.29
CA TRP A 251 4.19 10.21 -39.67
C TRP A 251 5.25 9.29 -40.26
N GLU A 252 4.89 8.62 -41.35
CA GLU A 252 5.81 7.77 -42.09
C GLU A 252 6.76 8.63 -42.92
N LEU A 253 8.02 8.71 -42.50
CA LEU A 253 9.08 9.42 -43.18
C LEU A 253 9.43 8.76 -44.53
N PRO A 254 10.08 9.48 -45.47
CA PRO A 254 10.44 8.92 -46.79
C PRO A 254 11.33 7.67 -46.78
N ASN A 255 12.00 7.39 -45.66
CA ASN A 255 12.80 6.17 -45.45
C ASN A 255 11.96 4.96 -44.95
N GLY A 256 10.64 5.12 -44.79
CA GLY A 256 9.71 4.11 -44.29
C GLY A 256 9.64 4.02 -42.76
N THR A 257 10.39 4.85 -42.02
CA THR A 257 10.33 4.91 -40.56
C THR A 257 9.12 5.71 -40.12
N VAL A 258 8.41 5.25 -39.09
CA VAL A 258 7.31 6.00 -38.46
C VAL A 258 7.75 6.39 -37.06
N GLU A 259 7.76 7.69 -36.78
CA GLU A 259 7.86 8.19 -35.40
C GLU A 259 6.45 8.20 -34.80
N TRP A 260 6.25 7.43 -33.73
CA TRP A 260 4.96 7.29 -33.06
C TRP A 260 4.88 8.23 -31.87
N LEU A 261 3.80 9.00 -31.82
CA LEU A 261 3.41 9.83 -30.68
C LEU A 261 2.17 9.21 -30.03
N LEU A 262 2.25 8.91 -28.73
CA LEU A 262 1.10 8.49 -27.94
C LEU A 262 0.13 9.67 -27.80
N ILE A 263 -1.12 9.49 -28.23
CA ILE A 263 -2.17 10.53 -28.19
C ILE A 263 -3.18 10.25 -27.08
N TYR A 264 -3.44 8.97 -26.79
CA TYR A 264 -4.42 8.58 -25.79
C TYR A 264 -4.08 7.22 -25.18
N GLN A 265 -4.37 7.06 -23.89
CA GLN A 265 -4.30 5.79 -23.18
C GLN A 265 -5.53 5.64 -22.28
N GLY A 266 -6.36 4.64 -22.56
CA GLY A 266 -7.61 4.40 -21.83
C GLY A 266 -7.79 2.98 -21.36
N MET A 267 -8.64 2.76 -20.36
CA MET A 267 -9.16 1.48 -19.93
C MET A 267 -10.28 1.03 -20.87
N LEU A 268 -10.19 -0.15 -21.49
CA LEU A 268 -11.30 -0.72 -22.26
C LEU A 268 -12.44 -1.08 -21.31
N GLU A 269 -13.57 -0.39 -21.47
CA GLU A 269 -14.79 -0.62 -20.68
C GLU A 269 -15.77 -1.52 -21.40
N LYS A 270 -15.85 -1.37 -22.73
CA LYS A 270 -16.90 -2.02 -23.50
C LYS A 270 -16.50 -2.27 -24.95
N VAL A 271 -16.83 -3.46 -25.43
CA VAL A 271 -16.79 -3.81 -26.85
C VAL A 271 -18.23 -3.81 -27.37
N ALA A 272 -18.57 -2.83 -28.19
CA ALA A 272 -19.94 -2.56 -28.63
C ALA A 272 -20.10 -2.61 -30.15
N GLY A 273 -21.34 -2.52 -30.62
CA GLY A 273 -21.63 -2.37 -32.04
C GLY A 273 -21.23 -3.56 -32.91
N MET A 274 -21.02 -4.75 -32.31
CA MET A 274 -20.68 -6.02 -32.98
C MET A 274 -21.85 -6.49 -33.87
N ALA A 275 -22.06 -5.82 -35.00
CA ALA A 275 -23.13 -6.14 -35.91
C ALA A 275 -22.65 -7.15 -36.96
N HIS A 276 -23.30 -8.31 -37.00
CA HIS A 276 -23.04 -9.39 -37.96
C HIS A 276 -24.23 -9.62 -38.92
N GLY A 277 -25.25 -8.78 -38.86
CA GLY A 277 -26.41 -8.85 -39.74
C GLY A 277 -26.07 -8.49 -41.18
N TRP A 278 -26.71 -9.17 -42.15
CA TRP A 278 -26.50 -8.98 -43.60
C TRP A 278 -26.80 -7.56 -44.11
N GLY A 279 -27.44 -6.71 -43.29
CA GLY A 279 -27.77 -5.31 -43.60
C GLY A 279 -27.15 -4.27 -42.66
N ASP A 280 -26.38 -4.69 -41.67
CA ASP A 280 -25.76 -3.78 -40.69
C ASP A 280 -24.34 -3.41 -41.11
N ARG A 281 -23.83 -2.28 -40.58
CA ARG A 281 -22.42 -1.93 -40.76
C ARG A 281 -21.57 -2.94 -39.99
N HIS A 282 -20.79 -3.73 -40.70
CA HIS A 282 -19.81 -4.67 -40.15
C HIS A 282 -18.65 -3.94 -39.47
N GLN A 283 -18.91 -3.37 -38.30
CA GLN A 283 -17.94 -2.64 -37.49
C GLN A 283 -18.00 -3.16 -36.05
N VAL A 284 -17.02 -2.76 -35.25
CA VAL A 284 -17.03 -2.88 -33.79
C VAL A 284 -16.52 -1.58 -33.20
N GLN A 285 -16.98 -1.25 -32.01
CA GLN A 285 -16.56 -0.09 -31.24
C GLN A 285 -15.85 -0.57 -29.98
N LEU A 286 -14.61 -0.13 -29.80
CA LEU A 286 -13.88 -0.29 -28.54
C LEU A 286 -14.04 1.01 -27.77
N GLU A 287 -14.93 0.99 -26.78
CA GLU A 287 -15.19 2.12 -25.88
C GLU A 287 -14.21 2.02 -24.70
N SER A 288 -13.49 3.12 -24.46
CA SER A 288 -12.52 3.23 -23.38
C SER A 288 -12.66 4.53 -22.61
N GLN A 289 -12.32 4.45 -21.33
CA GLN A 289 -12.27 5.57 -20.39
C GLN A 289 -10.81 5.96 -20.14
N ASP A 290 -10.50 7.25 -20.03
CA ASP A 290 -9.15 7.70 -19.66
C ASP A 290 -8.57 6.91 -18.46
N TRP A 291 -7.36 6.39 -18.65
CA TRP A 291 -6.71 5.53 -17.66
C TRP A 291 -6.44 6.24 -16.33
N ILE A 292 -5.98 7.49 -16.40
CA ILE A 292 -5.61 8.26 -15.20
C ILE A 292 -6.88 8.53 -14.39
N ALA A 293 -7.95 8.97 -15.05
CA ALA A 293 -9.22 9.20 -14.39
C ALA A 293 -9.80 7.92 -13.75
N SER A 294 -9.78 6.80 -14.47
CA SER A 294 -10.22 5.49 -13.93
C SER A 294 -9.43 5.09 -12.67
N ARG A 295 -8.14 5.41 -12.60
CA ARG A 295 -7.31 5.18 -11.41
C ARG A 295 -7.59 6.16 -10.29
N LEU A 296 -7.86 7.43 -10.60
CA LEU A 296 -8.23 8.42 -9.60
C LEU A 296 -9.60 8.16 -8.96
N ASP A 297 -10.48 7.40 -9.62
CA ASP A 297 -11.77 6.97 -9.06
C ASP A 297 -11.65 5.81 -8.06
N ARG A 298 -10.47 5.22 -7.91
CA ARG A 298 -10.23 4.20 -6.88
C ARG A 298 -10.34 4.82 -5.49
N LEU A 299 -10.97 4.06 -4.60
CA LEU A 299 -11.09 4.43 -3.20
C LEU A 299 -9.74 4.23 -2.49
N ILE A 300 -9.35 5.22 -1.70
CA ILE A 300 -8.22 5.18 -0.78
C ILE A 300 -8.72 5.03 0.65
N GLY A 301 -7.87 4.48 1.51
CA GLY A 301 -8.20 4.24 2.90
C GLY A 301 -9.36 3.25 3.09
N VAL A 302 -9.47 2.28 2.18
CA VAL A 302 -10.54 1.26 2.20
C VAL A 302 -10.28 0.30 3.38
N PRO A 303 -11.32 -0.11 4.13
CA PRO A 303 -11.16 -1.15 5.15
C PRO A 303 -10.57 -2.44 4.57
N SER A 304 -9.89 -3.21 5.42
CA SER A 304 -9.42 -4.55 5.05
C SER A 304 -10.60 -5.47 4.71
N PRO A 305 -10.38 -6.64 4.07
CA PRO A 305 -11.43 -7.63 3.84
C PRO A 305 -12.17 -8.06 5.11
N GLU A 306 -11.50 -7.99 6.27
CA GLU A 306 -12.05 -8.27 7.61
C GLU A 306 -12.83 -7.08 8.21
N GLY A 307 -12.94 -5.96 7.48
CA GLY A 307 -13.60 -4.73 7.91
C GLY A 307 -12.75 -3.83 8.81
N GLN A 308 -11.46 -4.13 9.01
CA GLN A 308 -10.58 -3.28 9.80
C GLN A 308 -10.31 -1.97 9.06
N ARG A 309 -10.63 -0.83 9.68
CA ARG A 309 -10.37 0.49 9.09
C ARG A 309 -8.86 0.71 8.89
N ARG A 310 -8.49 1.15 7.70
CA ARG A 310 -7.11 1.45 7.29
C ARG A 310 -7.06 2.82 6.58
N PRO A 311 -7.30 3.93 7.31
CA PRO A 311 -7.22 5.27 6.73
C PRO A 311 -5.89 5.51 6.00
N PHE A 312 -5.94 6.25 4.89
CA PHE A 312 -4.73 6.84 4.29
C PHE A 312 -4.35 8.06 5.12
N MET A 313 -3.14 8.07 5.68
CA MET A 313 -2.71 9.14 6.59
C MET A 313 -1.27 9.55 6.30
N ARG A 314 -1.03 10.86 6.41
CA ARG A 314 0.30 11.49 6.37
C ARG A 314 0.29 12.72 7.27
N GLY A 315 1.45 13.07 7.83
CA GLY A 315 1.63 14.29 8.60
C GLY A 315 0.87 14.33 9.93
N PRO A 316 0.75 15.54 10.53
CA PRO A 316 0.03 15.76 11.78
C PRO A 316 -1.45 16.10 11.57
N TYR A 317 -2.37 15.37 12.21
CA TYR A 317 -3.81 15.64 12.13
C TYR A 317 -4.54 15.32 13.44
N ARG A 318 -5.80 15.74 13.51
CA ARG A 318 -6.69 15.46 14.64
C ARG A 318 -7.60 14.30 14.26
N SER A 319 -7.62 13.25 15.08
CA SER A 319 -8.41 12.05 14.84
C SER A 319 -9.33 11.75 16.03
N ARG A 320 -10.48 11.17 15.75
CA ARG A 320 -11.46 10.79 16.77
C ARG A 320 -11.23 9.35 17.20
N GLY A 321 -11.24 9.12 18.51
CA GLY A 321 -11.19 7.79 19.12
C GLY A 321 -12.56 7.14 19.15
N GLU A 322 -12.62 5.84 18.87
CA GLU A 322 -13.81 5.02 19.00
C GLU A 322 -13.73 4.15 20.23
N LEU A 323 -14.78 4.12 21.05
CA LEU A 323 -14.83 3.30 22.25
C LEU A 323 -14.87 1.81 21.84
N LEU A 324 -13.82 1.06 22.17
CA LEU A 324 -13.74 -0.38 21.94
C LEU A 324 -14.45 -1.16 23.05
N GLN A 325 -14.08 -0.85 24.29
CA GLN A 325 -14.60 -1.55 25.46
C GLN A 325 -14.52 -0.70 26.73
N THR A 326 -15.32 -1.09 27.71
CA THR A 326 -15.31 -0.54 29.06
C THR A 326 -14.87 -1.64 30.02
N ILE A 327 -13.73 -1.43 30.67
CA ILE A 327 -13.23 -2.29 31.73
C ILE A 327 -13.90 -1.83 33.03
N PRO A 328 -14.71 -2.68 33.68
CA PRO A 328 -15.44 -2.28 34.88
C PRO A 328 -14.47 -2.00 36.04
N ALA A 329 -14.90 -1.14 36.96
CA ALA A 329 -14.18 -0.88 38.20
C ALA A 329 -13.92 -2.18 38.95
N GLN A 330 -12.72 -2.32 39.51
CA GLN A 330 -12.30 -3.51 40.24
C GLN A 330 -12.01 -3.16 41.69
N VAL A 331 -12.23 -4.12 42.60
CA VAL A 331 -11.79 -3.97 43.98
C VAL A 331 -11.08 -5.26 44.38
N THR A 332 -9.86 -5.14 44.90
CA THR A 332 -9.09 -6.30 45.34
C THR A 332 -9.69 -6.90 46.59
N ASN A 333 -9.49 -8.20 46.81
CA ASN A 333 -9.90 -8.84 48.06
C ASN A 333 -9.20 -8.18 49.26
N PRO A 334 -9.93 -7.91 50.38
CA PRO A 334 -9.31 -7.35 51.57
C PRO A 334 -8.25 -8.26 52.16
N VAL A 335 -7.07 -7.70 52.41
CA VAL A 335 -5.97 -8.37 53.10
C VAL A 335 -5.99 -7.98 54.57
N LYS A 336 -6.21 -8.97 55.45
CA LYS A 336 -6.22 -8.79 56.91
C LYS A 336 -4.83 -8.93 57.50
N VAL A 337 -4.50 -8.04 58.44
CA VAL A 337 -3.34 -8.15 59.35
C VAL A 337 -3.84 -7.96 60.78
N GLY A 338 -3.69 -8.96 61.64
CA GLY A 338 -4.13 -8.90 63.03
C GLY A 338 -4.71 -10.22 63.54
N SER A 339 -5.01 -10.30 64.83
CA SER A 339 -5.35 -11.55 65.54
C SER A 339 -6.84 -11.87 65.65
N GLY A 340 -7.75 -10.93 65.37
CA GLY A 340 -9.19 -11.21 65.37
C GLY A 340 -9.60 -12.24 64.31
N SER A 341 -10.75 -12.87 64.51
CA SER A 341 -11.23 -13.96 63.66
C SER A 341 -12.07 -13.48 62.46
N ALA A 342 -12.59 -12.24 62.51
CA ALA A 342 -13.53 -11.73 61.52
C ALA A 342 -12.89 -11.48 60.15
N THR A 343 -13.69 -11.70 59.10
CA THR A 343 -13.31 -11.40 57.71
C THR A 343 -14.08 -10.20 57.19
N LEU A 344 -13.38 -9.27 56.53
CA LEU A 344 -14.01 -8.11 55.89
C LEU A 344 -14.57 -8.53 54.53
N LYS A 345 -15.79 -8.09 54.24
CA LYS A 345 -16.45 -8.24 52.95
C LYS A 345 -16.77 -6.87 52.37
N LEU A 346 -16.62 -6.77 51.05
CA LEU A 346 -16.87 -5.54 50.28
C LEU A 346 -18.18 -5.68 49.52
N LEU A 347 -18.94 -4.59 49.48
CA LEU A 347 -20.16 -4.43 48.70
C LEU A 347 -20.08 -3.16 47.87
N GLY A 348 -20.88 -3.11 46.81
CA GLY A 348 -20.99 -1.95 45.92
C GLY A 348 -20.07 -1.99 44.71
N THR A 349 -20.00 -0.87 44.01
CA THR A 349 -19.16 -0.68 42.83
C THR A 349 -18.47 0.66 42.99
N TYR A 350 -17.14 0.65 42.90
CA TYR A 350 -16.35 1.86 43.06
C TYR A 350 -16.69 2.88 41.97
N ARG A 351 -16.95 4.13 42.38
CA ARG A 351 -17.36 5.24 41.50
C ARG A 351 -16.35 6.39 41.44
N GLY A 352 -15.23 6.26 42.15
CA GLY A 352 -14.19 7.28 42.12
C GLY A 352 -13.45 7.32 40.77
N GLU A 353 -12.76 8.42 40.52
CA GLU A 353 -12.07 8.66 39.24
C GLU A 353 -10.60 8.19 39.24
N VAL A 354 -10.02 7.92 40.40
CA VAL A 354 -8.62 7.53 40.58
C VAL A 354 -8.49 6.23 41.36
N SER A 355 -7.38 5.50 41.18
CA SER A 355 -7.12 4.33 42.03
C SER A 355 -6.96 4.76 43.49
N GLN A 356 -7.63 4.06 44.39
CA GLN A 356 -7.70 4.43 45.80
C GLN A 356 -7.38 3.24 46.71
N ASN A 357 -6.39 3.42 47.58
CA ASN A 357 -6.05 2.45 48.60
C ASN A 357 -6.81 2.75 49.90
N TYR A 358 -7.54 1.76 50.40
CA TYR A 358 -8.29 1.84 51.65
C TYR A 358 -7.55 1.08 52.76
N LEU A 359 -7.57 1.66 53.96
CA LEU A 359 -7.13 1.06 55.20
C LEU A 359 -8.26 1.16 56.21
N LEU A 360 -8.72 0.02 56.72
CA LEU A 360 -9.66 -0.05 57.84
C LEU A 360 -8.91 -0.61 59.05
N GLU A 361 -9.11 -0.01 60.22
CA GLU A 361 -8.47 -0.43 61.47
C GLU A 361 -9.50 -0.53 62.61
N ALA A 362 -9.51 -1.67 63.31
CA ALA A 362 -10.32 -1.86 64.50
C ALA A 362 -9.77 -1.02 65.67
N GLU A 363 -10.62 -0.19 66.27
CA GLU A 363 -10.22 0.71 67.34
C GLU A 363 -10.29 0.05 68.72
N ASN A 364 -11.19 -0.92 68.89
CA ASN A 364 -11.35 -1.69 70.13
C ASN A 364 -11.61 -3.18 69.83
N THR A 365 -11.45 -4.00 70.87
CA THR A 365 -11.69 -5.45 70.81
C THR A 365 -13.16 -5.74 71.13
N GLY A 366 -13.81 -6.59 70.34
CA GLY A 366 -15.20 -6.99 70.57
C GLY A 366 -15.80 -7.80 69.42
N GLU A 367 -17.06 -8.19 69.58
CA GLU A 367 -17.85 -8.85 68.54
C GLU A 367 -18.37 -7.83 67.50
N ILE A 368 -18.78 -8.32 66.33
CA ILE A 368 -19.43 -7.48 65.31
C ILE A 368 -20.67 -6.78 65.89
N GLY A 369 -20.82 -5.47 65.64
CA GLY A 369 -21.90 -4.64 66.20
C GLY A 369 -21.55 -3.96 67.52
N ALA A 370 -20.58 -4.48 68.28
CA ALA A 370 -20.12 -3.90 69.54
C ALA A 370 -18.73 -3.25 69.41
N ALA A 371 -17.87 -3.80 68.55
CA ALA A 371 -16.60 -3.18 68.21
C ALA A 371 -16.77 -1.96 67.31
N SER A 372 -15.80 -1.06 67.34
CA SER A 372 -15.71 0.13 66.49
C SER A 372 -14.46 0.08 65.63
N PHE A 373 -14.53 0.71 64.45
CA PHE A 373 -13.43 0.84 63.53
C PHE A 373 -13.32 2.26 62.98
N ARG A 374 -12.17 2.53 62.39
CA ARG A 374 -11.87 3.74 61.61
C ARG A 374 -11.32 3.39 60.26
N TRP A 375 -11.44 4.28 59.29
CA TRP A 375 -10.94 4.02 57.93
C TRP A 375 -10.29 5.25 57.28
N SER A 376 -9.38 4.98 56.36
CA SER A 376 -8.45 5.94 55.78
C SER A 376 -8.23 5.63 54.29
N THR A 377 -8.04 6.68 53.49
CA THR A 377 -7.64 6.63 52.08
C THR A 377 -6.15 6.94 51.86
N ASN A 378 -5.41 7.31 52.90
CA ASN A 378 -3.99 7.65 52.83
C ASN A 378 -3.15 6.89 53.85
N GLN A 379 -3.45 5.59 54.02
CA GLN A 379 -2.68 4.66 54.86
C GLN A 379 -2.50 5.11 56.32
N GLY A 380 -3.51 5.76 56.89
CA GLY A 380 -3.58 6.11 58.31
C GLY A 380 -3.01 7.49 58.65
N GLN A 381 -2.62 8.29 57.64
CA GLN A 381 -2.21 9.68 57.87
C GLN A 381 -3.40 10.57 58.28
N SER A 382 -4.58 10.34 57.71
CA SER A 382 -5.84 10.92 58.15
C SER A 382 -6.98 9.89 58.08
N TRP A 383 -7.95 10.05 58.97
CA TRP A 383 -9.11 9.15 59.06
C TRP A 383 -10.34 9.84 58.50
N GLN A 384 -10.99 9.22 57.52
CA GLN A 384 -12.22 9.73 56.90
C GLN A 384 -13.45 9.47 57.80
N GLY A 385 -13.40 8.36 58.56
CA GLY A 385 -14.37 8.05 59.60
C GLY A 385 -13.70 7.36 60.78
N SER A 386 -14.18 7.63 61.99
CA SER A 386 -13.69 7.04 63.25
C SER A 386 -14.83 6.81 64.22
N GLY A 387 -14.69 5.84 65.13
CA GLY A 387 -15.72 5.46 66.10
C GLY A 387 -16.95 4.82 65.45
N LEU A 388 -16.83 4.31 64.22
CA LEU A 388 -17.94 3.70 63.48
C LEU A 388 -18.15 2.28 64.01
N ALA A 389 -19.39 1.90 64.32
CA ALA A 389 -19.69 0.54 64.74
C ALA A 389 -19.44 -0.44 63.58
N THR A 390 -18.84 -1.60 63.88
CA THR A 390 -18.76 -2.70 62.93
C THR A 390 -20.16 -3.26 62.68
N ALA A 391 -20.41 -3.82 61.51
CA ALA A 391 -21.73 -4.31 61.15
C ALA A 391 -21.69 -5.63 60.36
N GLY A 392 -22.77 -6.40 60.49
CA GLY A 392 -23.02 -7.60 59.69
C GLY A 392 -23.64 -7.28 58.33
N PRO A 393 -23.90 -8.31 57.50
CA PRO A 393 -24.42 -8.15 56.14
C PRO A 393 -25.78 -7.44 56.05
N GLU A 394 -26.56 -7.43 57.13
CA GLU A 394 -27.87 -6.79 57.21
C GLU A 394 -27.84 -5.26 57.24
N ASN A 395 -26.72 -4.66 57.66
CA ASN A 395 -26.58 -3.21 57.75
C ASN A 395 -25.12 -2.77 57.46
N PRO A 396 -24.63 -2.99 56.23
CA PRO A 396 -23.24 -2.68 55.88
C PRO A 396 -22.93 -1.20 56.10
N VAL A 397 -21.67 -0.92 56.44
CA VAL A 397 -21.20 0.45 56.67
C VAL A 397 -20.73 1.04 55.34
N GLU A 398 -21.44 2.06 54.88
CA GLU A 398 -21.07 2.82 53.69
C GLU A 398 -19.72 3.52 53.89
N LEU A 399 -18.86 3.39 52.89
CA LEU A 399 -17.64 4.18 52.69
C LEU A 399 -17.92 5.24 51.62
N GLU A 400 -16.88 5.97 51.21
CA GLU A 400 -16.97 6.88 50.07
C GLU A 400 -16.99 6.13 48.73
N GLU A 401 -17.38 6.87 47.67
CA GLU A 401 -17.34 6.41 46.27
C GLU A 401 -18.16 5.14 45.98
N GLY A 402 -19.27 4.94 46.72
CA GLY A 402 -20.25 3.89 46.46
C GLY A 402 -19.80 2.49 46.89
N LEU A 403 -18.78 2.41 47.74
CA LEU A 403 -18.36 1.17 48.40
C LEU A 403 -18.97 1.07 49.79
N ALA A 404 -19.27 -0.15 50.23
CA ALA A 404 -19.68 -0.44 51.59
C ALA A 404 -18.95 -1.67 52.11
N VAL A 405 -18.80 -1.78 53.43
CA VAL A 405 -18.13 -2.89 54.09
C VAL A 405 -18.99 -3.53 55.16
N TYR A 406 -18.81 -4.83 55.35
CA TYR A 406 -19.34 -5.54 56.51
C TYR A 406 -18.36 -6.63 56.94
N TRP A 407 -18.58 -7.19 58.13
CA TRP A 407 -17.75 -8.26 58.67
C TRP A 407 -18.57 -9.55 58.82
N GLU A 408 -17.90 -10.68 58.61
CA GLU A 408 -18.43 -12.00 58.94
C GLU A 408 -17.64 -12.57 60.11
N ALA A 409 -18.37 -13.01 61.15
CA ALA A 409 -17.82 -13.55 62.38
C ALA A 409 -17.00 -14.82 62.12
N GLY A 410 -15.95 -15.01 62.91
CA GLY A 410 -15.05 -16.16 62.83
C GLY A 410 -15.10 -17.04 64.08
N VAL A 411 -14.08 -17.89 64.24
CA VAL A 411 -13.90 -18.68 65.47
C VAL A 411 -13.00 -17.91 66.44
N GLY A 412 -13.53 -17.56 67.61
CA GLY A 412 -12.86 -16.69 68.59
C GLY A 412 -13.26 -15.23 68.42
N ASN A 413 -12.66 -14.31 69.20
CA ASN A 413 -13.00 -12.88 69.17
C ASN A 413 -13.02 -12.34 67.73
N ASP A 414 -14.15 -11.77 67.29
CA ASP A 414 -14.29 -11.28 65.92
C ASP A 414 -13.25 -10.20 65.59
N LEU A 415 -13.19 -9.14 66.38
CA LEU A 415 -12.24 -8.05 66.19
C LEU A 415 -11.33 -7.87 67.40
N VAL A 416 -10.05 -7.64 67.15
CA VAL A 416 -9.07 -7.22 68.15
C VAL A 416 -8.56 -5.83 67.79
N ALA A 417 -8.43 -4.96 68.80
CA ALA A 417 -7.91 -3.61 68.58
C ALA A 417 -6.56 -3.63 67.84
N GLY A 418 -6.45 -2.86 66.76
CA GLY A 418 -5.29 -2.84 65.87
C GLY A 418 -5.34 -3.83 64.71
N ASP A 419 -6.38 -4.66 64.59
CA ASP A 419 -6.64 -5.42 63.37
C ASP A 419 -6.84 -4.47 62.19
N ARG A 420 -6.19 -4.77 61.05
CA ARG A 420 -6.19 -3.95 59.84
C ARG A 420 -6.66 -4.74 58.64
N TRP A 421 -7.40 -4.06 57.77
CA TRP A 421 -7.74 -4.56 56.44
C TRP A 421 -7.33 -3.54 55.40
N THR A 422 -6.70 -4.03 54.34
CA THR A 422 -6.30 -3.19 53.20
C THR A 422 -6.85 -3.75 51.91
N PHE A 423 -7.32 -2.87 51.04
CA PHE A 423 -7.72 -3.20 49.68
C PHE A 423 -7.54 -1.98 48.78
N THR A 424 -7.44 -2.24 47.48
CA THR A 424 -7.34 -1.24 46.43
C THR A 424 -8.62 -1.27 45.60
N ALA A 425 -9.19 -0.10 45.35
CA ALA A 425 -10.27 0.10 44.41
C ALA A 425 -9.72 0.77 43.15
N GLU A 426 -9.96 0.16 42.00
CA GLU A 426 -9.58 0.66 40.69
C GLU A 426 -10.83 1.19 39.96
N PRO A 427 -10.78 2.40 39.40
CA PRO A 427 -11.88 3.01 38.66
C PRO A 427 -12.20 2.27 37.36
N VAL A 428 -13.34 2.63 36.74
CA VAL A 428 -13.68 2.18 35.39
C VAL A 428 -12.64 2.72 34.40
N VAL A 429 -12.19 1.88 33.46
CA VAL A 429 -11.30 2.30 32.38
C VAL A 429 -12.01 2.15 31.04
N TYR A 430 -12.04 3.21 30.25
CA TYR A 430 -12.61 3.25 28.90
C TYR A 430 -11.47 3.15 27.89
N GLN A 431 -11.51 2.12 27.05
CA GLN A 431 -10.51 1.90 26.02
C GLN A 431 -11.02 2.40 24.67
N TYR A 432 -10.31 3.37 24.11
CA TYR A 432 -10.59 3.95 22.79
C TYR A 432 -9.52 3.55 21.78
N GLN A 433 -9.92 3.42 20.52
CA GLN A 433 -9.01 3.19 19.40
C GLN A 433 -8.97 4.39 18.47
N ILE A 434 -7.76 4.85 18.17
CA ILE A 434 -7.49 5.70 17.00
C ILE A 434 -6.92 4.81 15.90
N TYR A 435 -7.63 4.70 14.79
CA TYR A 435 -7.19 3.89 13.67
C TYR A 435 -6.02 4.52 12.94
N GLY A 436 -5.10 3.68 12.47
CA GLY A 436 -3.95 4.11 11.67
C GLY A 436 -2.56 3.96 12.30
N ALA A 437 -2.49 3.41 13.51
CA ALA A 437 -1.24 3.06 14.16
C ALA A 437 -0.42 2.06 13.32
N PRO A 438 0.93 1.99 13.48
CA PRO A 438 1.73 2.77 14.42
C PRO A 438 1.84 4.25 14.01
N PHE A 439 1.86 5.12 15.02
CA PHE A 439 2.10 6.56 14.87
C PHE A 439 3.52 6.90 15.33
N GLU A 440 4.09 7.95 14.76
CA GLU A 440 5.34 8.49 15.28
C GLU A 440 5.16 9.02 16.71
N SER A 441 4.05 9.74 16.94
CA SER A 441 3.63 10.20 18.26
C SER A 441 2.13 10.51 18.35
N ILE A 442 1.60 10.42 19.58
CA ILE A 442 0.31 11.00 19.98
C ILE A 442 0.65 12.17 20.89
N THR A 443 0.51 13.40 20.38
CA THR A 443 1.04 14.61 21.03
C THR A 443 0.09 15.19 22.07
N THR A 444 -1.22 15.04 21.86
CA THR A 444 -2.25 15.63 22.72
C THR A 444 -3.51 14.77 22.66
N VAL A 445 -4.16 14.55 23.80
CA VAL A 445 -5.49 13.92 23.89
C VAL A 445 -6.49 14.95 24.40
N TYR A 446 -7.67 14.95 23.80
CA TYR A 446 -8.79 15.81 24.12
C TYR A 446 -9.95 14.97 24.61
N LEU A 447 -10.46 15.28 25.81
CA LEU A 447 -11.69 14.70 26.35
C LEU A 447 -12.78 15.76 26.28
N ASN A 448 -13.86 15.50 25.54
CA ASN A 448 -14.94 16.47 25.31
C ASN A 448 -14.42 17.84 24.80
N GLN A 449 -13.43 17.82 23.90
CA GLN A 449 -12.75 18.97 23.31
C GLN A 449 -11.77 19.72 24.24
N GLU A 450 -11.64 19.33 25.50
CA GLU A 450 -10.67 19.91 26.43
C GLU A 450 -9.39 19.05 26.46
N GLU A 451 -8.24 19.71 26.34
CA GLU A 451 -6.94 19.06 26.46
C GLU A 451 -6.71 18.59 27.90
N THR A 452 -6.31 17.34 28.08
CA THR A 452 -5.97 16.80 29.40
C THR A 452 -4.97 15.66 29.30
N GLN A 453 -4.16 15.53 30.35
CA GLN A 453 -3.27 14.39 30.58
C GLN A 453 -3.72 13.57 31.80
N ASP A 454 -4.69 14.07 32.57
CA ASP A 454 -5.11 13.45 33.83
C ASP A 454 -5.98 12.22 33.55
N GLY A 455 -5.51 11.06 34.00
CA GLY A 455 -6.20 9.79 33.83
C GLY A 455 -6.22 9.30 32.38
N VAL A 456 -5.25 9.73 31.54
CA VAL A 456 -5.15 9.33 30.15
C VAL A 456 -3.80 8.67 29.87
N GLU A 457 -3.83 7.48 29.30
CA GLU A 457 -2.64 6.80 28.76
C GLU A 457 -2.85 6.57 27.26
N ALA A 458 -1.87 6.92 26.44
CA ALA A 458 -1.96 6.79 24.99
C ALA A 458 -0.77 5.99 24.47
N ASP A 459 -1.05 4.91 23.75
CA ASP A 459 -0.06 4.08 23.09
C ASP A 459 -0.01 4.41 21.60
N LYS A 460 1.13 4.92 21.14
CA LYS A 460 1.33 5.31 19.75
C LYS A 460 1.47 4.12 18.79
N ASP A 461 1.93 2.97 19.29
CA ASP A 461 2.24 1.81 18.46
C ASP A 461 0.95 1.05 18.12
N THR A 462 0.00 1.03 19.06
CA THR A 462 -1.32 0.41 18.88
C THR A 462 -2.42 1.41 18.55
N GLY A 463 -2.25 2.69 18.89
CA GLY A 463 -3.28 3.72 18.77
C GLY A 463 -4.36 3.63 19.85
N ILE A 464 -4.13 2.84 20.90
CA ILE A 464 -5.05 2.68 22.02
C ILE A 464 -4.90 3.86 22.97
N ILE A 465 -6.04 4.43 23.39
CA ILE A 465 -6.11 5.44 24.44
C ILE A 465 -6.96 4.89 25.58
N LEU A 466 -6.38 4.82 26.77
CA LEU A 466 -7.07 4.46 28.01
C LEU A 466 -7.47 5.74 28.73
N VAL A 467 -8.76 5.86 29.06
CA VAL A 467 -9.31 6.97 29.84
C VAL A 467 -9.90 6.41 31.12
N THR A 468 -9.39 6.88 32.24
CA THR A 468 -9.73 6.39 33.58
C THR A 468 -10.78 7.27 34.25
N GLY A 469 -11.76 6.65 34.91
CA GLY A 469 -12.72 7.32 35.80
C GLY A 469 -13.97 7.90 35.12
N ARG A 470 -13.87 8.37 33.87
CA ARG A 470 -14.98 9.04 33.17
C ARG A 470 -15.06 8.69 31.69
N SER A 471 -16.29 8.54 31.19
CA SER A 471 -16.52 8.43 29.75
C SER A 471 -16.49 9.82 29.11
N ALA A 472 -15.92 9.89 27.92
CA ALA A 472 -15.84 11.13 27.16
C ALA A 472 -15.89 10.87 25.66
N GLN A 473 -16.10 11.93 24.88
CA GLN A 473 -15.67 11.93 23.49
C GLN A 473 -14.15 12.11 23.47
N VAL A 474 -13.44 11.15 22.88
CA VAL A 474 -11.98 11.17 22.78
C VAL A 474 -11.58 11.62 21.39
N GLU A 475 -10.69 12.59 21.32
CA GLU A 475 -9.95 12.94 20.12
C GLU A 475 -8.47 13.04 20.47
N ALA A 476 -7.58 12.81 19.52
CA ALA A 476 -6.16 13.05 19.74
C ALA A 476 -5.51 13.72 18.53
N ARG A 477 -4.48 14.51 18.82
CA ARG A 477 -3.54 15.00 17.81
C ARG A 477 -2.46 13.96 17.61
N VAL A 478 -2.50 13.31 16.46
CA VAL A 478 -1.58 12.26 16.05
C VAL A 478 -0.62 12.78 15.00
N VAL A 479 0.60 12.25 15.00
CA VAL A 479 1.61 12.51 13.96
C VAL A 479 1.93 11.17 13.32
N LYS A 480 1.52 11.00 12.06
CA LYS A 480 1.85 9.78 11.32
C LYS A 480 3.33 9.76 10.91
N ASP A 481 3.80 10.92 10.48
CA ASP A 481 5.19 11.21 10.10
C ASP A 481 5.43 12.74 10.28
N VAL A 482 6.63 13.13 10.68
CA VAL A 482 6.98 14.54 10.96
C VAL A 482 7.20 15.41 9.72
N THR A 483 7.39 14.82 8.54
CA THR A 483 8.02 15.52 7.41
C THR A 483 7.32 15.39 6.07
N THR A 484 6.04 15.06 6.01
CA THR A 484 5.40 14.91 4.69
C THR A 484 4.93 16.26 4.15
N HIS A 485 5.69 16.75 3.17
CA HIS A 485 5.33 17.91 2.37
C HIS A 485 4.07 17.59 1.53
N PRO A 486 3.14 18.53 1.26
CA PRO A 486 1.93 18.24 0.50
C PRO A 486 2.17 17.53 -0.85
N VAL A 487 3.26 17.88 -1.53
CA VAL A 487 3.66 17.22 -2.80
C VAL A 487 4.00 15.75 -2.60
N ASP A 488 4.64 15.40 -1.49
CA ASP A 488 4.93 14.00 -1.16
C ASP A 488 3.63 13.23 -0.84
N ILE A 489 2.69 13.88 -0.13
CA ILE A 489 1.36 13.28 0.11
C ILE A 489 0.64 13.01 -1.22
N MET A 490 0.70 13.95 -2.18
CA MET A 490 0.11 13.77 -3.50
C MET A 490 0.82 12.65 -4.29
N ALA A 491 2.14 12.55 -4.22
CA ALA A 491 2.89 11.49 -4.86
C ALA A 491 2.52 10.11 -4.30
N ASP A 492 2.45 9.98 -2.97
CA ASP A 492 2.04 8.76 -2.28
C ASP A 492 0.59 8.37 -2.62
N LEU A 493 -0.32 9.34 -2.74
CA LEU A 493 -1.69 9.11 -3.18
C LEU A 493 -1.75 8.57 -4.62
N LEU A 494 -0.93 9.13 -5.51
CA LEU A 494 -0.83 8.67 -6.89
C LEU A 494 -0.20 7.28 -6.96
N GLU A 495 0.80 6.99 -6.12
CA GLU A 495 1.38 5.65 -6.00
C GLU A 495 0.35 4.62 -5.54
N GLU A 496 -0.45 4.93 -4.52
CA GLU A 496 -1.52 4.07 -3.99
C GLU A 496 -2.53 3.63 -5.07
N VAL A 497 -2.73 4.46 -6.10
CA VAL A 497 -3.64 4.16 -7.24
C VAL A 497 -2.92 3.71 -8.52
N ASP A 498 -1.65 3.33 -8.42
CA ASP A 498 -0.78 2.87 -9.51
C ASP A 498 -0.52 3.95 -10.60
N LEU A 499 -0.38 5.21 -10.21
CA LEU A 499 -0.10 6.36 -11.08
C LEU A 499 1.29 6.99 -10.87
N SER A 500 2.16 6.40 -10.05
CA SER A 500 3.53 6.91 -9.81
C SER A 500 4.33 7.13 -11.10
N GLN A 501 4.23 6.21 -12.05
CA GLN A 501 4.90 6.28 -13.37
C GLN A 501 4.37 7.39 -14.28
N THR A 502 3.20 7.95 -13.98
CA THR A 502 2.61 9.05 -14.75
C THR A 502 3.03 10.41 -14.21
N MET A 503 3.71 10.49 -13.07
CA MET A 503 4.14 11.76 -12.50
C MET A 503 5.30 12.35 -13.31
N HIS A 504 5.17 13.62 -13.70
CA HIS A 504 6.29 14.35 -14.27
C HIS A 504 7.22 14.83 -13.14
N GLN A 505 8.26 14.04 -12.86
CA GLN A 505 9.13 14.19 -11.68
C GLN A 505 9.67 15.62 -11.51
N ASP A 506 10.18 16.24 -12.58
CA ASP A 506 10.74 17.60 -12.52
C ASP A 506 9.71 18.65 -12.06
N SER A 507 8.42 18.45 -12.38
CA SER A 507 7.37 19.39 -11.96
C SER A 507 7.04 19.24 -10.47
N PHE A 508 7.06 18.00 -9.96
CA PHE A 508 6.87 17.70 -8.55
C PHE A 508 8.05 18.24 -7.72
N ASP A 509 9.27 17.97 -8.16
CA ASP A 509 10.49 18.45 -7.50
C ASP A 509 10.54 19.98 -7.48
N LEU A 510 10.20 20.64 -8.59
CA LEU A 510 10.13 22.10 -8.66
C LEU A 510 9.06 22.64 -7.71
N ALA A 511 7.83 22.12 -7.75
CA ALA A 511 6.75 22.56 -6.86
C ALA A 511 7.16 22.41 -5.38
N LYS A 512 7.74 21.27 -5.01
CA LYS A 512 8.26 21.02 -3.65
C LYS A 512 9.35 22.01 -3.24
N SER A 513 10.29 22.31 -4.14
CA SER A 513 11.37 23.26 -3.85
C SER A 513 10.85 24.69 -3.61
N LEU A 514 9.80 25.10 -4.32
CA LEU A 514 9.19 26.43 -4.20
C LEU A 514 8.37 26.61 -2.91
N THR A 515 7.96 25.51 -2.28
CA THR A 515 7.10 25.50 -1.10
C THR A 515 7.72 24.74 0.09
N ALA A 516 9.05 24.72 0.22
CA ALA A 516 9.77 23.85 1.16
C ALA A 516 9.28 23.86 2.63
N ASN A 517 8.62 24.93 3.08
CA ASN A 517 8.09 25.06 4.44
C ASN A 517 6.61 24.63 4.59
N TYR A 518 5.97 24.18 3.51
CA TYR A 518 4.58 23.74 3.56
C TYR A 518 4.50 22.37 4.22
N ALA A 519 3.59 22.26 5.19
CA ALA A 519 3.27 21.01 5.86
C ALA A 519 1.76 20.95 6.07
N ILE A 520 1.17 19.80 5.77
CA ILE A 520 -0.21 19.49 6.08
C ILE A 520 -0.26 18.06 6.63
N GLY A 521 -1.27 17.76 7.45
CA GLY A 521 -1.63 16.37 7.72
C GLY A 521 -2.97 16.05 7.12
N VAL A 522 -3.11 14.81 6.64
CA VAL A 522 -4.33 14.30 6.04
C VAL A 522 -4.71 12.97 6.66
N CYS A 523 -6.02 12.73 6.72
CA CYS A 523 -6.61 11.44 7.07
C CYS A 523 -7.82 11.24 6.16
N PHE A 524 -7.72 10.30 5.25
CA PHE A 524 -8.77 9.98 4.29
C PHE A 524 -9.24 8.55 4.48
N GLU A 525 -10.55 8.37 4.57
CA GLU A 525 -11.20 7.08 4.70
C GLU A 525 -12.29 6.93 3.65
N ASN A 526 -12.18 5.88 2.85
CA ASN A 526 -13.19 5.50 1.87
C ASN A 526 -13.58 6.66 0.93
N LEU A 527 -12.59 7.45 0.51
CA LEU A 527 -12.73 8.54 -0.47
C LEU A 527 -12.04 8.15 -1.76
N THR A 528 -12.46 8.69 -2.90
CA THR A 528 -11.70 8.49 -4.15
C THR A 528 -10.38 9.25 -4.10
N ALA A 529 -9.34 8.77 -4.77
CA ALA A 529 -8.08 9.49 -4.87
C ALA A 529 -8.26 10.89 -5.50
N SER A 530 -9.16 11.04 -6.48
CA SER A 530 -9.54 12.35 -7.04
C SER A 530 -10.07 13.31 -5.98
N GLN A 531 -10.95 12.84 -5.09
CA GLN A 531 -11.48 13.65 -3.99
C GLN A 531 -10.40 14.01 -2.98
N ALA A 532 -9.54 13.06 -2.62
CA ALA A 532 -8.44 13.27 -1.69
C ALA A 532 -7.44 14.31 -2.20
N LEU A 533 -7.02 14.19 -3.46
CA LEU A 533 -6.17 15.18 -4.13
C LEU A 533 -6.85 16.54 -4.12
N ARG A 534 -8.15 16.61 -4.44
CA ARG A 534 -8.91 17.86 -4.41
C ARG A 534 -8.89 18.52 -3.03
N GLU A 535 -9.07 17.76 -1.95
CA GLU A 535 -9.05 18.30 -0.59
C GLU A 535 -7.65 18.84 -0.21
N ILE A 536 -6.57 18.23 -0.72
CA ILE A 536 -5.20 18.76 -0.56
C ILE A 536 -5.03 20.05 -1.37
N LEU A 537 -5.38 20.03 -2.66
CA LEU A 537 -5.27 21.15 -3.59
C LEU A 537 -6.14 22.34 -3.17
N GLN A 538 -7.28 22.14 -2.51
CA GLN A 538 -8.10 23.24 -1.99
C GLN A 538 -7.47 23.97 -0.80
N ARG A 539 -6.60 23.28 -0.05
CA ARG A 539 -5.93 23.83 1.15
C ARG A 539 -4.52 24.30 0.85
N CYS A 540 -3.96 23.90 -0.29
CA CYS A 540 -2.63 24.24 -0.73
C CYS A 540 -2.69 25.06 -2.03
N LEU A 541 -1.73 25.95 -2.23
CA LEU A 541 -1.68 26.76 -3.46
C LEU A 541 -0.97 25.98 -4.58
N TYR A 542 -1.59 24.90 -5.08
CA TYR A 542 -1.09 24.13 -6.22
C TYR A 542 -2.15 23.97 -7.31
N ASP A 543 -1.69 24.00 -8.56
CA ASP A 543 -2.44 23.56 -9.73
C ASP A 543 -1.90 22.20 -10.18
N LEU A 544 -2.81 21.28 -10.49
CA LEU A 544 -2.47 19.94 -10.98
C LEU A 544 -3.25 19.71 -12.29
N TRP A 545 -2.56 19.26 -13.34
CA TRP A 545 -3.17 19.03 -14.65
C TRP A 545 -2.53 17.85 -15.37
N LEU A 546 -3.19 17.39 -16.43
CA LEU A 546 -2.69 16.32 -17.30
C LEU A 546 -2.11 16.92 -18.58
N ASP A 547 -0.92 16.47 -18.96
CA ASP A 547 -0.24 16.88 -20.18
C ASP A 547 0.44 15.66 -20.81
N PHE A 548 0.02 15.26 -22.01
CA PHE A 548 0.52 14.09 -22.74
C PHE A 548 0.56 12.77 -21.94
N GLY A 549 -0.43 12.53 -21.09
CA GLY A 549 -0.50 11.33 -20.25
C GLY A 549 0.38 11.40 -18.99
N GLU A 550 0.99 12.56 -18.72
CA GLU A 550 1.70 12.83 -17.48
C GLU A 550 0.88 13.75 -16.57
N ILE A 551 0.98 13.51 -15.27
CA ILE A 551 0.45 14.37 -14.22
C ILE A 551 1.51 15.41 -13.89
N LYS A 552 1.17 16.68 -14.07
CA LYS A 552 2.03 17.82 -13.77
C LYS A 552 1.45 18.65 -12.64
N ILE A 553 2.34 19.27 -11.88
CA ILE A 553 1.98 20.16 -10.77
C ILE A 553 2.74 21.48 -10.87
N ARG A 554 2.10 22.56 -10.42
CA ARG A 554 2.70 23.89 -10.30
C ARG A 554 2.28 24.50 -8.97
N ALA A 555 3.24 25.07 -8.24
CA ALA A 555 2.96 25.91 -7.09
C ALA A 555 2.53 27.31 -7.53
N TYR A 556 1.45 27.81 -6.94
CA TYR A 556 1.00 29.19 -7.12
C TYR A 556 1.63 30.08 -6.04
N LEU A 557 2.51 30.99 -6.46
CA LEU A 557 3.27 31.88 -5.57
C LEU A 557 2.65 33.28 -5.43
N GLY A 558 1.48 33.53 -6.02
CA GLY A 558 0.81 34.83 -5.95
C GLY A 558 1.41 35.91 -6.85
N GLU A 559 2.25 35.54 -7.82
CA GLU A 559 2.77 36.44 -8.84
C GLU A 559 2.10 36.17 -10.18
N ASP A 560 1.00 36.89 -10.44
CA ASP A 560 0.54 37.33 -11.77
C ASP A 560 -0.13 38.70 -11.63
#